data_AF-A0A927GTJ8-F1
#
_entry.id   AF-A0A927GTJ8-F1
#
_cell.length_a   1.000
_cell.length_b   1.000
_cell.length_c   1.000
_cell.angle_alpha   90.00
_cell.angle_beta   90.00
_cell.angle_gamma   90.00
#
_symmetry.space_group_name_H-M   'P 1'
#
loop_
_entity.id
_entity.type
_entity.pdbx_description
1 polymer ?
#
loop_
_entity_poly.entity_id
_entity_poly.type
_entity_poly.pdbx_seq_one_letter_code
_entity_poly.pdbx_strand_id
1 'polypeptide(L)'
;MTKAAMQEYFEEILETTGDLLYRVIIYDRELNNCDEIVALDEAYTAIKKSAWMSSNSVWLGKAIERLERMKARLLTLMEDLLYTA
;
A
#
# COMPACT_ATOMS: atom_id res chain seq x y z
N MET A 1 -0.34 -13.30 -16.55
CA MET A 1 -0.21 -13.86 -15.19
C MET A 1 -1.36 -14.83 -14.96
N THR A 2 -1.12 -16.01 -14.39
CA THR A 2 -2.22 -16.94 -14.04
C THR A 2 -2.99 -16.40 -12.83
N LYS A 3 -4.21 -16.89 -12.57
CA LYS A 3 -4.99 -16.48 -11.39
C LYS A 3 -4.24 -16.76 -10.08
N ALA A 4 -3.56 -17.90 -9.98
CA ALA A 4 -2.75 -18.26 -8.82
C ALA A 4 -1.56 -17.29 -8.64
N ALA A 5 -0.81 -17.01 -9.70
CA ALA A 5 0.28 -16.03 -9.65
C ALA A 5 -0.21 -14.61 -9.30
N MET A 6 -1.43 -14.24 -9.72
CA MET A 6 -2.03 -12.96 -9.35
C MET A 6 -2.40 -12.89 -7.87
N GLN A 7 -2.87 -14.00 -7.31
CA GLN A 7 -3.18 -14.11 -5.88
C GLN A 7 -1.91 -13.99 -5.04
N GLU A 8 -0.86 -14.74 -5.39
CA GLU A 8 0.44 -14.69 -4.72
C GLU A 8 1.03 -13.27 -4.78
N TYR A 9 1.00 -12.64 -5.95
CA TYR A 9 1.49 -11.27 -6.12
C TYR A 9 0.67 -10.25 -5.30
N PHE A 10 -0.65 -10.44 -5.22
CA PHE A 10 -1.51 -9.60 -4.38
C PHE A 10 -1.15 -9.73 -2.90
N GLU A 11 -0.89 -10.93 -2.41
CA GLU A 11 -0.49 -11.16 -1.02
C GLU A 11 0.86 -10.49 -0.71
N GLU A 12 1.84 -10.68 -1.58
CA GLU A 12 3.17 -10.07 -1.46
C GLU A 12 3.09 -8.53 -1.44
N ILE A 13 2.38 -7.94 -2.40
CA ILE A 13 2.30 -6.48 -2.51
C ILE A 13 1.45 -5.88 -1.39
N LEU A 14 0.41 -6.59 -0.90
CA LEU A 14 -0.38 -6.17 0.25
C LEU A 14 0.45 -6.15 1.53
N GLU A 15 1.30 -7.15 1.75
CA GLU A 15 2.20 -7.20 2.90
C GLU A 15 3.26 -6.09 2.82
N THR A 16 3.95 -5.99 1.68
CA THR A 16 5.03 -5.00 1.47
C THR A 16 4.52 -3.57 1.59
N THR A 17 3.34 -3.27 1.04
CA THR A 17 2.72 -1.93 1.13
C THR A 17 2.37 -1.60 2.58
N GLY A 18 1.91 -2.58 3.36
CA GLY A 18 1.59 -2.39 4.77
C GLY A 18 2.83 -2.09 5.63
N ASP A 19 3.92 -2.83 5.44
CA ASP A 19 5.20 -2.57 6.13
C ASP A 19 5.74 -1.17 5.78
N LEU A 20 5.69 -0.79 4.50
CA LEU A 20 6.17 0.52 4.07
C LEU A 20 5.32 1.66 4.64
N LEU A 21 3.99 1.52 4.65
CA LEU A 21 3.08 2.49 5.26
C LEU A 21 3.36 2.66 6.75
N TYR A 22 3.57 1.56 7.48
CA TYR A 22 3.93 1.59 8.89
C TYR A 22 5.25 2.35 9.13
N ARG A 23 6.26 2.16 8.28
CA ARG A 23 7.52 2.90 8.37
C ARG A 23 7.32 4.40 8.13
N VAL A 24 6.59 4.78 7.07
CA VAL A 24 6.31 6.20 6.77
C VAL A 24 5.66 6.89 7.97
N ILE A 25 4.67 6.25 8.61
CA ILE A 25 4.01 6.75 9.83
C ILE A 25 5.01 7.03 10.95
N ILE A 26 6.01 6.16 11.14
CA ILE A 26 7.04 6.32 12.18
C ILE A 26 8.03 7.44 11.84
N TYR A 27 8.39 7.58 10.57
CA TYR A 27 9.39 8.55 10.14
C TYR A 27 8.83 9.97 10.00
N ASP A 28 7.54 10.16 9.73
CA ASP A 28 6.88 11.48 9.65
C ASP A 28 6.63 12.12 11.03
N ARG A 29 7.69 12.33 11.81
CA ARG A 29 7.62 12.82 13.20
C ARG A 29 6.98 14.20 13.35
N GLU A 30 7.21 15.06 12.36
CA GLU A 30 6.70 16.43 12.33
C GLU A 30 5.28 16.50 11.72
N LEU A 31 4.69 15.35 11.37
CA LEU A 31 3.34 15.25 10.80
C LEU A 31 3.15 16.07 9.51
N ASN A 32 4.22 16.27 8.75
CA ASN A 32 4.21 17.09 7.53
C ASN A 32 3.35 16.46 6.42
N ASN A 33 3.13 15.15 6.47
CA ASN A 33 2.40 14.39 5.46
C ASN A 33 1.15 13.70 6.04
N CYS A 34 0.68 14.14 7.21
CA CYS A 34 -0.35 13.44 7.99
C CYS A 34 -1.62 13.14 7.18
N ASP A 35 -2.18 14.13 6.47
CA ASP A 35 -3.40 13.96 5.67
C ASP A 35 -3.25 12.91 4.57
N GLU A 36 -2.09 12.90 3.89
CA GLU A 36 -1.81 11.93 2.83
C GLU A 36 -1.62 10.53 3.41
N ILE A 37 -0.89 10.40 4.52
CA ILE A 37 -0.66 9.13 5.21
C ILE A 37 -1.99 8.53 5.69
N VAL A 38 -2.89 9.34 6.25
CA VAL A 38 -4.23 8.90 6.67
C VAL A 38 -5.04 8.41 5.48
N ALA A 39 -5.05 9.14 4.35
CA ALA A 39 -5.75 8.71 3.15
C ALA A 39 -5.19 7.39 2.57
N LEU A 40 -3.88 7.19 2.65
CA LEU A 40 -3.23 5.94 2.24
C LEU A 40 -3.58 4.78 3.19
N ASP A 41 -3.62 5.01 4.50
CA ASP A 41 -4.02 4.00 5.49
C ASP A 41 -5.48 3.58 5.36
N GLU A 42 -6.38 4.53 5.14
CA GLU A 42 -7.80 4.24 4.89
C GLU A 42 -7.98 3.38 3.63
N ALA A 43 -7.27 3.75 2.54
CA ALA A 43 -7.29 2.99 1.31
C ALA A 43 -6.70 1.58 1.49
N TYR A 44 -5.58 1.46 2.20
CA TYR A 44 -4.94 0.18 2.51
C TYR A 44 -5.88 -0.72 3.32
N THR A 45 -6.45 -0.17 4.38
CA THR A 45 -7.39 -0.86 5.27
C THR A 45 -8.64 -1.31 4.53
N ALA A 46 -9.17 -0.49 3.61
CA ALA A 46 -10.30 -0.88 2.78
C ALA A 46 -9.99 -2.08 1.87
N ILE A 47 -8.79 -2.10 1.25
CA ILE A 47 -8.33 -3.22 0.43
C ILE A 47 -8.14 -4.48 1.28
N LYS A 48 -7.46 -4.37 2.44
CA LYS A 48 -7.21 -5.48 3.35
C LYS A 48 -8.51 -6.11 3.87
N LYS A 49 -9.48 -5.29 4.29
CA LYS A 49 -10.82 -5.76 4.71
C LYS A 49 -11.59 -6.43 3.57
N SER A 50 -11.27 -6.07 2.34
CA SER A 50 -11.89 -6.59 1.12
C SER A 50 -11.16 -7.80 0.51
N ALA A 51 -10.05 -8.25 1.12
CA ALA A 51 -9.20 -9.32 0.58
C ALA A 51 -9.93 -10.65 0.33
N TRP A 52 -11.02 -10.92 1.05
CA TRP A 52 -11.88 -12.08 0.81
C TRP A 52 -12.50 -12.10 -0.60
N MET A 53 -12.54 -10.95 -1.30
CA MET A 53 -12.98 -10.84 -2.70
C MET A 53 -11.89 -11.22 -3.71
N SER A 54 -10.71 -11.70 -3.30
CA SER A 54 -9.61 -12.05 -4.21
C SER A 54 -9.96 -13.13 -5.24
N SER A 55 -11.00 -13.92 -4.97
CA SER A 55 -11.57 -14.87 -5.94
C SER A 55 -12.15 -14.19 -7.20
N ASN A 56 -12.55 -12.91 -7.11
CA ASN A 56 -12.98 -12.07 -8.21
C ASN A 56 -11.76 -11.41 -8.91
N SER A 57 -11.46 -11.86 -10.13
CA SER A 57 -10.29 -11.40 -10.88
C SER A 57 -10.29 -9.90 -11.21
N VAL A 58 -11.46 -9.31 -11.43
CA VAL A 58 -11.58 -7.87 -11.73
C VAL A 58 -11.26 -7.05 -10.49
N TRP A 59 -11.79 -7.47 -9.34
CA TRP A 59 -11.47 -6.82 -8.06
C TRP A 59 -9.98 -6.99 -7.73
N LEU A 60 -9.44 -8.20 -7.88
CA LEU A 60 -8.05 -8.52 -7.60
C LEU A 60 -7.08 -7.65 -8.44
N GLY A 61 -7.32 -7.53 -9.75
CA GLY A 61 -6.50 -6.68 -10.62
C GLY A 61 -6.53 -5.21 -10.19
N LYS A 62 -7.72 -4.67 -9.87
CA LYS A 62 -7.85 -3.28 -9.39
C LYS A 62 -7.17 -3.06 -8.04
N ALA A 63 -7.23 -4.05 -7.16
CA ALA A 63 -6.57 -3.99 -5.85
C ALA A 63 -5.04 -3.97 -6.02
N ILE A 64 -4.49 -4.83 -6.88
CA ILE A 64 -3.06 -4.84 -7.22
C ILE A 64 -2.61 -3.49 -7.77
N GLU A 65 -3.26 -2.96 -8.81
CA GLU A 65 -2.89 -1.67 -9.39
C GLU A 65 -2.92 -0.53 -8.36
N ARG A 66 -3.87 -0.60 -7.41
CA ARG A 66 -3.95 0.40 -6.35
C ARG A 66 -2.81 0.25 -5.35
N LEU A 67 -2.47 -0.97 -4.95
CA LEU A 67 -1.33 -1.25 -4.08
C LEU A 67 0.01 -0.87 -4.74
N GLU A 68 0.18 -1.08 -6.04
CA GLU A 68 1.37 -0.64 -6.78
C GLU A 68 1.55 0.89 -6.73
N ARG A 69 0.47 1.64 -6.98
CA ARG A 69 0.48 3.10 -6.89
C ARG A 69 0.79 3.58 -5.47
N MET A 70 0.19 2.93 -4.47
CA MET A 70 0.43 3.25 -3.06
C MET A 70 1.88 2.97 -2.67
N LYS A 71 2.41 1.80 -3.02
CA LYS A 71 3.81 1.43 -2.79
C LYS A 71 4.77 2.46 -3.40
N ALA A 72 4.54 2.87 -4.65
CA ALA A 72 5.36 3.90 -5.30
C ALA A 72 5.32 5.23 -4.54
N ARG A 73 4.12 5.69 -4.13
CA ARG A 73 4.00 6.95 -3.38
C ARG A 73 4.65 6.89 -2.00
N LEU A 74 4.48 5.78 -1.30
CA LEU A 74 5.09 5.56 0.00
C LEU A 74 6.62 5.49 -0.09
N LEU A 75 7.18 4.95 -1.18
CA LEU A 75 8.63 4.98 -1.41
C LEU A 75 9.12 6.41 -1.57
N THR A 76 8.43 7.24 -2.35
CA THR A 76 8.76 8.67 -2.49
C THR A 76 8.68 9.39 -1.13
N LEU A 77 7.64 9.16 -0.35
CA LEU A 77 7.53 9.74 1.00
C LEU A 77 8.68 9.30 1.90
N MET A 78 9.04 8.02 1.87
CA MET A 78 10.19 7.52 2.63
C MET A 78 11.50 8.16 2.19
N GLU A 79 11.73 8.33 0.88
CA GLU A 79 12.91 9.02 0.34
C GLU A 79 12.96 10.46 0.85
N ASP A 80 11.87 11.21 0.72
CA ASP A 80 11.78 12.59 1.20
C ASP A 80 12.11 12.66 2.70
N LEU A 81 11.47 11.82 3.52
CA LEU A 81 11.68 11.78 4.97
C LEU A 81 13.13 11.43 5.37
N LEU A 82 13.80 10.54 4.62
CA LEU A 82 15.18 10.13 4.92
C LEU A 82 16.22 11.14 4.41
N TYR A 83 15.95 11.85 3.31
CA TYR A 83 16.88 12.84 2.74
C TYR A 83 16.74 14.23 3.38
N THR A 84 15.61 14.54 4.02
CA THR A 84 15.40 15.79 4.76
C THR A 84 15.73 15.72 6.25
N ALA A 85 16.07 14.53 6.78
CA ALA A 85 16.42 14.29 8.19
C ALA A 85 17.90 14.56 8.52
#